data_AF-A0A5C6ACX3-F1
#
_entry.id   AF-A0A5C6ACX3-F1
#
_cell.length_a   1.000
_cell.length_b   1.000
_cell.length_c   1.000
_cell.angle_alpha   90.00
_cell.angle_beta   90.00
_cell.angle_gamma   90.00
#
_symmetry.space_group_name_H-M   'P 1'
#
loop_
_entity.id
_entity.type
_entity.pdbx_description
1 polymer ?
#
loop_
_entity_poly.entity_id
_entity_poly.type
_entity_poly.pdbx_seq_one_letter_code
_entity_poly.pdbx_strand_id
1 'polypeptide(L)'
;MISTLLYRTLRVTKLTPASLSLLASVVAAAPCHALIVKTWNGAGTPSLINTTAPPDDPGYANLPANGTGVYLGDNLFLTAVHNDGTAYNGSGSWNIAGRDFPVIPGSQITLTNPTTFAGRTLDANADLRLYRIGVDPLTGLTPEELDPSIRRIDIASSLVGTSEAITMFGTGVVREVNAAEPSTGQHYFDSAGNVLYNSSSWPSATYRGFGYGGPASVGPRPWHWGTNTRVSSIPSNIVRSGGNVLVEAGGLKDTVGFMVRFDQNGLPDEAQGAGGDSGGPVFRKEGDEWVLAGLTHAVIALNGNNKLLGAFGSYTLISDVSQTHYRDQIVGARGVYSKMGDLDLDGSITGSIVNGVATGDLGILVDNWLYQSGEADVHSWMRGDLNQDGQTDLLDFVLMREALGGSISSSSFAQLIAAQSVPEPGAVLLAALALGAAMPGRRR
;
A
#
# COMPACT_ATOMS: atom_id res chain seq x y z
N MET A 1 32.98 55.25 51.30
CA MET A 1 31.61 54.86 51.71
C MET A 1 30.63 55.26 50.60
N ILE A 2 29.77 54.31 50.20
CA ILE A 2 28.36 54.48 49.79
C ILE A 2 27.96 55.83 49.11
N SER A 3 27.65 55.80 47.80
CA SER A 3 26.28 55.94 47.25
C SER A 3 26.32 56.10 45.72
N THR A 4 25.83 55.15 44.92
CA THR A 4 24.47 55.06 44.33
C THR A 4 24.02 56.23 43.44
N LEU A 5 24.01 56.01 42.11
CA LEU A 5 22.87 56.36 41.26
C LEU A 5 22.82 55.45 40.02
N LEU A 6 21.76 54.66 39.88
CA LEU A 6 21.56 53.74 38.75
C LEU A 6 20.80 54.45 37.61
N TYR A 7 21.31 54.41 36.39
CA TYR A 7 20.50 54.62 35.19
C TYR A 7 19.82 53.29 34.80
N ARG A 8 18.49 53.23 34.92
CA ARG A 8 17.68 52.07 34.50
C ARG A 8 17.42 52.13 32.99
N THR A 9 18.12 51.32 32.20
CA THR A 9 17.75 51.06 30.81
C THR A 9 16.55 50.10 30.77
N LEU A 10 15.38 50.55 30.28
CA LEU A 10 14.27 49.63 30.00
C LEU A 10 14.68 48.69 28.86
N ARG A 11 14.93 47.41 29.17
CA ARG A 11 14.86 46.34 28.16
C ARG A 11 13.40 46.00 27.94
N VAL A 12 12.88 46.30 26.76
CA VAL A 12 11.63 45.72 26.27
C VAL A 12 11.88 44.25 25.98
N THR A 13 11.53 43.37 26.91
CA THR A 13 11.41 41.94 26.66
C THR A 13 10.27 41.72 25.67
N LYS A 14 10.60 41.32 24.44
CA LYS A 14 9.61 40.82 23.49
C LYS A 14 8.94 39.59 24.12
N LEU A 15 7.66 39.70 24.43
CA LEU A 15 6.81 38.54 24.70
C LEU A 15 6.81 37.67 23.44
N THR A 16 7.34 36.46 23.52
CA THR A 16 7.14 35.45 22.49
C THR A 16 5.65 35.06 22.49
N PRO A 17 5.01 34.89 21.32
CA PRO A 17 3.70 34.29 21.30
C PRO A 17 3.84 32.86 21.83
N ALA A 18 3.17 32.56 22.94
CA ALA A 18 3.02 31.19 23.38
C ALA A 18 2.16 30.48 22.33
N SER A 19 2.80 29.68 21.48
CA SER A 19 2.11 28.81 20.54
C SER A 19 1.19 27.90 21.33
N LEU A 20 -0.11 28.19 21.26
CA LEU A 20 -1.14 27.39 21.90
C LEU A 20 -1.29 26.10 21.09
N SER A 21 -0.41 25.13 21.34
CA SER A 21 -0.48 23.79 20.74
C SER A 21 -1.76 23.13 21.22
N LEU A 22 -2.85 23.34 20.48
CA LEU A 22 -4.10 22.64 20.69
C LEU A 22 -3.84 21.17 20.42
N LEU A 23 -3.76 20.39 21.50
CA LEU A 23 -3.55 18.95 21.43
C LEU A 23 -4.80 18.34 20.76
N ALA A 24 -4.71 18.08 19.46
CA ALA A 24 -5.70 17.27 18.78
C ALA A 24 -5.64 15.89 19.45
N SER A 25 -6.70 15.51 20.16
CA SER A 25 -6.82 14.21 20.81
C SER A 25 -7.06 13.13 19.76
N VAL A 26 -6.01 12.82 19.00
CA VAL A 26 -5.94 11.64 18.15
C VAL A 26 -5.89 10.44 19.08
N VAL A 27 -7.03 9.77 19.21
CA VAL A 27 -7.08 8.47 19.89
C VAL A 27 -6.47 7.46 18.93
N ALA A 28 -5.37 6.83 19.35
CA ALA A 28 -4.89 5.61 18.73
C ALA A 28 -6.01 4.57 18.86
N ALA A 29 -6.77 4.37 17.77
CA ALA A 29 -7.83 3.40 17.74
C ALA A 29 -7.21 2.00 17.92
N ALA A 30 -7.88 1.14 18.68
CA ALA A 30 -7.69 -0.30 18.50
C ALA A 30 -7.96 -0.65 17.02
N PRO A 31 -7.36 -1.72 16.46
CA PRO A 31 -7.53 -2.10 15.06
C PRO A 31 -8.96 -2.60 14.75
N CYS A 32 -9.90 -1.66 14.71
CA CYS A 32 -11.04 -1.71 13.82
C CYS A 32 -10.56 -1.17 12.47
N HIS A 33 -10.95 -1.82 11.36
CA HIS A 33 -10.74 -1.38 9.96
C HIS A 33 -12.09 -0.94 9.35
N ALA A 34 -12.24 0.10 8.47
CA ALA A 34 -13.57 0.69 8.14
C ALA A 34 -13.74 1.85 7.11
N LEU A 35 -14.62 1.69 6.10
CA LEU A 35 -15.08 2.76 5.17
C LEU A 35 -16.58 3.08 5.35
N ILE A 36 -16.93 4.37 5.37
CA ILE A 36 -18.32 4.85 5.25
C ILE A 36 -18.59 5.26 3.80
N VAL A 37 -19.72 4.81 3.26
CA VAL A 37 -20.19 5.21 1.92
C VAL A 37 -21.61 5.77 2.01
N LYS A 38 -21.84 6.97 1.50
CA LYS A 38 -23.14 7.63 1.39
C LYS A 38 -23.66 7.48 -0.04
N THR A 39 -24.39 6.40 -0.28
CA THR A 39 -25.09 6.10 -1.53
C THR A 39 -26.58 6.46 -1.40
N TRP A 40 -27.17 7.14 -2.39
CA TRP A 40 -28.61 7.46 -2.42
C TRP A 40 -29.32 6.91 -3.64
N ASN A 41 -30.37 6.10 -3.44
CA ASN A 41 -31.31 5.73 -4.51
C ASN A 41 -32.45 6.76 -4.58
N GLY A 42 -32.10 8.03 -4.81
CA GLY A 42 -33.04 9.15 -4.77
C GLY A 42 -33.42 9.58 -3.34
N ALA A 43 -34.53 10.31 -3.22
CA ALA A 43 -35.01 10.78 -1.93
C ALA A 43 -35.67 9.64 -1.14
N GLY A 44 -35.10 9.29 0.02
CA GLY A 44 -35.80 8.49 1.03
C GLY A 44 -35.19 7.13 1.41
N THR A 45 -34.13 6.66 0.74
CA THR A 45 -33.52 5.36 1.11
C THR A 45 -32.00 5.38 0.88
N PRO A 46 -31.18 5.15 1.92
CA PRO A 46 -29.76 4.84 1.73
C PRO A 46 -29.62 3.59 0.86
N SER A 47 -28.84 3.68 -0.20
CA SER A 47 -28.51 2.50 -1.00
C SER A 47 -27.65 1.53 -0.18
N LEU A 48 -27.56 0.27 -0.62
CA LEU A 48 -26.64 -0.69 -0.02
C LEU A 48 -25.20 -0.16 -0.11
N ILE A 49 -24.33 -0.64 0.78
CA ILE A 49 -22.90 -0.32 0.71
C ILE A 49 -22.34 -1.06 -0.51
N ASN A 50 -21.50 -0.40 -1.30
CA ASN A 50 -20.95 -1.00 -2.50
C ASN A 50 -19.88 -2.04 -2.11
N THR A 51 -20.26 -3.32 -2.10
CA THR A 51 -19.42 -4.48 -1.73
C THR A 51 -18.94 -5.32 -2.92
N THR A 52 -19.19 -4.86 -4.14
CA THR A 52 -18.75 -5.46 -5.41
C THR A 52 -17.86 -4.45 -6.14
N ALA A 53 -17.01 -4.90 -7.07
CA ALA A 53 -16.20 -4.01 -7.90
C ALA A 53 -17.04 -2.85 -8.53
N PRO A 54 -16.49 -1.64 -8.66
CA PRO A 54 -17.13 -0.56 -9.41
C PRO A 54 -17.36 -0.97 -10.88
N PRO A 55 -18.39 -0.46 -11.57
CA PRO A 55 -18.60 -0.74 -13.00
C PRO A 55 -17.45 -0.28 -13.91
N ASP A 56 -16.70 0.73 -13.46
CA ASP A 56 -15.47 1.26 -14.07
C ASP A 56 -14.35 1.01 -13.06
N ASP A 57 -13.80 -0.22 -13.08
CA ASP A 57 -12.99 -0.76 -11.98
C ASP A 57 -11.56 -0.17 -11.98
N PRO A 58 -11.14 0.51 -10.89
CA PRO A 58 -9.76 0.95 -10.71
C PRO A 58 -8.78 -0.18 -10.37
N GLY A 59 -9.25 -1.32 -9.87
CA GLY A 59 -8.39 -2.44 -9.47
C GLY A 59 -8.90 -3.20 -8.25
N TYR A 60 -10.19 -3.55 -8.21
CA TYR A 60 -10.80 -4.28 -7.09
C TYR A 60 -10.15 -5.65 -6.87
N ALA A 61 -9.71 -6.31 -7.94
CA ALA A 61 -8.99 -7.59 -7.90
C ALA A 61 -7.62 -7.50 -7.18
N ASN A 62 -6.98 -6.33 -7.20
CA ASN A 62 -5.70 -6.06 -6.53
C ASN A 62 -5.80 -5.92 -5.00
N LEU A 63 -6.99 -6.05 -4.44
CA LEU A 63 -7.27 -5.79 -3.03
C LEU A 63 -7.30 -7.10 -2.22
N PRO A 64 -6.57 -7.23 -1.09
CA PRO A 64 -6.49 -8.48 -0.34
C PRO A 64 -7.70 -8.69 0.58
N ALA A 65 -8.18 -9.93 0.72
CA ALA A 65 -9.29 -10.27 1.60
C ALA A 65 -8.94 -10.30 3.10
N ASN A 66 -7.64 -10.28 3.45
CA ASN A 66 -7.12 -10.46 4.81
C ASN A 66 -6.37 -9.25 5.40
N GLY A 67 -6.56 -8.05 4.85
CA GLY A 67 -6.04 -6.81 5.43
C GLY A 67 -6.34 -5.58 4.57
N THR A 68 -5.62 -4.49 4.81
CA THR A 68 -5.70 -3.23 4.06
C THR A 68 -4.38 -2.95 3.34
N GLY A 69 -4.47 -2.50 2.10
CA GLY A 69 -3.35 -2.26 1.21
C GLY A 69 -3.78 -2.48 -0.24
N VAL A 70 -2.81 -2.44 -1.15
CA VAL A 70 -3.04 -2.65 -2.58
C VAL A 70 -1.85 -3.39 -3.19
N TYR A 71 -2.14 -4.41 -4.00
CA TYR A 71 -1.16 -5.02 -4.87
C TYR A 71 -0.90 -4.09 -6.07
N LEU A 72 0.34 -3.69 -6.29
CA LEU A 72 0.72 -2.77 -7.36
C LEU A 72 1.03 -3.46 -8.69
N GLY A 73 1.01 -4.80 -8.72
CA GLY A 73 1.67 -5.60 -9.74
C GLY A 73 3.18 -5.74 -9.48
N ASP A 74 3.87 -6.49 -10.33
CA ASP A 74 5.32 -6.74 -10.25
C ASP A 74 5.74 -7.32 -8.86
N ASN A 75 4.96 -8.25 -8.30
CA ASN A 75 5.18 -8.82 -6.96
C ASN A 75 5.24 -7.79 -5.82
N LEU A 76 4.78 -6.54 -6.04
CA LEU A 76 4.94 -5.42 -5.11
C LEU A 76 3.61 -5.07 -4.43
N PHE A 77 3.60 -5.01 -3.09
CA PHE A 77 2.41 -4.70 -2.30
C PHE A 77 2.63 -3.47 -1.41
N LEU A 78 1.68 -2.54 -1.39
CA LEU A 78 1.76 -1.24 -0.67
C LEU A 78 0.69 -1.12 0.42
N THR A 79 1.09 -0.69 1.63
CA THR A 79 0.18 -0.42 2.76
C THR A 79 0.75 0.66 3.70
N ALA A 80 0.02 0.99 4.78
CA ALA A 80 0.48 1.90 5.83
C ALA A 80 1.32 1.15 6.89
N VAL A 81 2.42 1.76 7.35
CA VAL A 81 3.38 1.11 8.30
C VAL A 81 2.71 0.72 9.62
N HIS A 82 1.77 1.52 10.12
CA HIS A 82 1.12 1.21 11.40
C HIS A 82 0.17 -0.01 11.36
N ASN A 83 -0.12 -0.58 10.18
CA ASN A 83 -0.90 -1.82 10.07
C ASN A 83 -0.10 -3.06 10.50
N ASP A 84 1.23 -3.02 10.39
CA ASP A 84 2.12 -4.18 10.52
C ASP A 84 1.96 -4.94 11.84
N GLY A 85 1.67 -4.21 12.93
CA GLY A 85 1.56 -4.73 14.30
C GLY A 85 0.41 -5.70 14.55
N THR A 86 -0.45 -5.96 13.56
CA THR A 86 -1.64 -6.82 13.70
C THR A 86 -1.53 -8.19 13.04
N ALA A 87 -0.69 -8.35 12.01
CA ALA A 87 -0.50 -9.64 11.31
C ALA A 87 0.78 -9.77 10.47
N TYR A 88 1.53 -8.69 10.19
CA TYR A 88 2.47 -8.64 9.06
C TYR A 88 3.89 -8.19 9.43
N ASN A 89 4.46 -8.78 10.48
CA ASN A 89 5.88 -8.66 10.86
C ASN A 89 6.83 -9.42 9.89
N GLY A 90 6.62 -9.30 8.57
CA GLY A 90 7.50 -9.86 7.54
C GLY A 90 7.42 -11.38 7.32
N SER A 91 6.41 -12.05 7.89
CA SER A 91 6.21 -13.51 7.78
C SER A 91 4.75 -13.97 7.53
N GLY A 92 3.86 -13.04 7.21
CA GLY A 92 2.46 -13.33 6.85
C GLY A 92 2.27 -13.52 5.35
N SER A 93 1.02 -13.71 4.91
CA SER A 93 0.64 -13.79 3.50
C SER A 93 -0.50 -12.82 3.18
N TRP A 94 -0.56 -12.32 1.95
CA TRP A 94 -1.69 -11.51 1.46
C TRP A 94 -2.64 -12.39 0.65
N ASN A 95 -3.92 -12.40 1.02
CA ASN A 95 -4.94 -13.20 0.34
C ASN A 95 -5.52 -12.39 -0.84
N ILE A 96 -5.00 -12.56 -2.05
CA ILE A 96 -5.42 -11.82 -3.26
C ILE A 96 -6.12 -12.80 -4.20
N ALA A 97 -7.27 -12.43 -4.78
CA ALA A 97 -8.14 -13.34 -5.55
C ALA A 97 -8.43 -14.70 -4.88
N GLY A 98 -8.47 -14.73 -3.53
CA GLY A 98 -8.69 -15.96 -2.76
C GLY A 98 -7.45 -16.85 -2.56
N ARG A 99 -6.27 -16.41 -2.98
CA ARG A 99 -4.98 -17.12 -2.89
C ARG A 99 -4.01 -16.42 -1.95
N ASP A 100 -3.25 -17.20 -1.19
CA ASP A 100 -2.31 -16.67 -0.19
C ASP A 100 -0.90 -16.53 -0.78
N PHE A 101 -0.45 -15.29 -0.96
CA PHE A 101 0.89 -14.96 -1.43
C PHE A 101 1.79 -14.59 -0.24
N PRO A 102 2.85 -15.35 0.08
CA PRO A 102 3.68 -15.08 1.25
C PRO A 102 4.43 -13.75 1.08
N VAL A 103 4.51 -12.95 2.13
CA VAL A 103 5.44 -11.81 2.19
C VAL A 103 6.86 -12.37 2.18
N ILE A 104 7.69 -11.88 1.28
CA ILE A 104 9.08 -12.33 1.18
C ILE A 104 9.88 -11.69 2.33
N PRO A 105 10.59 -12.48 3.16
CA PRO A 105 11.39 -11.95 4.27
C PRO A 105 12.41 -10.91 3.80
N GLY A 106 12.75 -9.93 4.65
CA GLY A 106 13.73 -8.89 4.30
C GLY A 106 13.30 -7.85 3.24
N SER A 107 12.28 -8.14 2.42
CA SER A 107 11.82 -7.27 1.31
C SER A 107 11.13 -5.95 1.71
N GLN A 108 11.09 -5.62 3.01
CA GLN A 108 10.32 -4.49 3.52
C GLN A 108 11.00 -3.14 3.23
N ILE A 109 10.39 -2.31 2.39
CA ILE A 109 10.86 -0.96 2.10
C ILE A 109 9.89 0.03 2.76
N THR A 110 10.30 0.65 3.86
CA THR A 110 9.57 1.80 4.41
C THR A 110 9.98 3.04 3.61
N LEU A 111 9.01 3.75 3.02
CA LEU A 111 9.32 4.93 2.21
C LEU A 111 9.87 6.05 3.09
N THR A 112 10.88 6.77 2.59
CA THR A 112 11.42 7.95 3.28
C THR A 112 10.58 9.18 3.01
N ASN A 113 10.62 10.16 3.91
CA ASN A 113 10.03 11.49 3.73
C ASN A 113 11.03 12.47 3.08
N PRO A 114 10.54 13.57 2.47
CA PRO A 114 11.36 14.76 2.31
C PRO A 114 11.80 15.27 3.69
N THR A 115 13.03 15.78 3.80
CA THR A 115 13.60 16.22 5.10
C THR A 115 12.82 17.33 5.79
N THR A 116 12.08 18.14 5.02
CA THR A 116 11.18 19.16 5.56
C THR A 116 9.89 19.29 4.75
N PHE A 117 8.81 19.72 5.40
CA PHE A 117 7.55 20.12 4.78
C PHE A 117 7.02 21.40 5.45
N ALA A 118 6.69 22.42 4.66
CA ALA A 118 6.25 23.74 5.14
C ALA A 118 7.16 24.38 6.22
N GLY A 119 8.46 24.07 6.20
CA GLY A 119 9.44 24.55 7.20
C GLY A 119 9.49 23.75 8.51
N ARG A 120 8.71 22.67 8.66
CA ARG A 120 8.92 21.66 9.71
C ARG A 120 9.87 20.57 9.23
N THR A 121 10.77 20.11 10.10
CA THR A 121 11.50 18.85 9.91
C THR A 121 10.53 17.69 10.11
N LEU A 122 10.62 16.67 9.26
CA LEU A 122 9.82 15.46 9.36
C LEU A 122 10.61 14.28 9.96
N ASP A 123 9.90 13.27 10.46
CA ASP A 123 10.42 11.91 10.57
C ASP A 123 11.10 11.49 9.26
N ALA A 124 12.26 10.82 9.35
CA ALA A 124 12.98 10.36 8.15
C ALA A 124 12.18 9.35 7.28
N ASN A 125 11.21 8.66 7.89
CA ASN A 125 10.40 7.62 7.27
C ASN A 125 8.92 8.03 7.29
N ALA A 126 8.22 7.85 6.17
CA ALA A 126 6.78 7.99 6.08
C ALA A 126 6.05 6.80 6.72
N ASP A 127 4.74 6.95 6.94
CA ASP A 127 3.83 5.87 7.33
C ASP A 127 3.46 4.96 6.14
N LEU A 128 4.35 4.82 5.15
CA LEU A 128 4.13 4.05 3.92
C LEU A 128 5.14 2.91 3.80
N ARG A 129 4.68 1.71 3.48
CA ARG A 129 5.53 0.52 3.33
C ARG A 129 5.19 -0.30 2.10
N LEU A 130 6.24 -0.67 1.38
CA LEU A 130 6.23 -1.70 0.35
C LEU A 130 6.73 -3.03 0.91
N TYR A 131 6.20 -4.10 0.33
CA TYR A 131 6.62 -5.50 0.52
C TYR A 131 6.79 -6.14 -0.86
N ARG A 132 7.73 -7.07 -1.03
CA ARG A 132 7.61 -8.09 -2.07
C ARG A 132 6.73 -9.23 -1.55
N ILE A 133 5.90 -9.79 -2.42
CA ILE A 133 5.14 -11.02 -2.18
C ILE A 133 5.59 -12.10 -3.15
N GLY A 134 5.65 -13.35 -2.70
CA GLY A 134 6.04 -14.49 -3.52
C GLY A 134 4.91 -14.97 -4.44
N VAL A 135 5.08 -16.19 -4.94
CA VAL A 135 4.07 -16.93 -5.73
C VAL A 135 3.08 -17.67 -4.83
N ASP A 136 1.93 -18.08 -5.38
CA ASP A 136 1.03 -19.03 -4.70
C ASP A 136 1.79 -20.36 -4.48
N PRO A 137 1.87 -20.88 -3.24
CA PRO A 137 2.70 -22.04 -2.91
C PRO A 137 2.14 -23.39 -3.43
N LEU A 138 0.96 -23.41 -4.04
CA LEU A 138 0.34 -24.59 -4.65
C LEU A 138 0.53 -24.60 -6.18
N THR A 139 0.58 -23.44 -6.83
CA THR A 139 0.68 -23.33 -8.30
C THR A 139 2.02 -22.81 -8.82
N GLY A 140 2.80 -22.11 -8.00
CA GLY A 140 4.02 -21.44 -8.44
C GLY A 140 3.79 -20.20 -9.32
N LEU A 141 2.56 -19.68 -9.35
CA LEU A 141 2.14 -18.55 -10.18
C LEU A 141 2.00 -17.26 -9.36
N THR A 142 2.19 -16.11 -10.00
CA THR A 142 1.97 -14.79 -9.40
C THR A 142 0.47 -14.42 -9.38
N PRO A 143 0.06 -13.34 -8.68
CA PRO A 143 -1.34 -12.89 -8.73
C PRO A 143 -1.85 -12.62 -10.16
N GLU A 144 -1.07 -11.91 -10.99
CA GLU A 144 -1.43 -11.58 -12.38
C GLU A 144 -1.63 -12.83 -13.26
N GLU A 145 -0.83 -13.86 -13.02
CA GLU A 145 -0.90 -15.14 -13.76
C GLU A 145 -2.09 -16.01 -13.33
N LEU A 146 -2.58 -15.82 -12.09
CA LEU A 146 -3.71 -16.57 -11.54
C LEU A 146 -5.07 -15.93 -11.87
N ASP A 147 -5.12 -14.61 -11.94
CA ASP A 147 -6.34 -13.86 -12.27
C ASP A 147 -6.00 -12.67 -13.18
N PRO A 148 -6.37 -12.71 -14.48
CA PRO A 148 -6.06 -11.65 -15.44
C PRO A 148 -6.86 -10.36 -15.21
N SER A 149 -7.75 -10.30 -14.21
CA SER A 149 -8.32 -9.04 -13.72
C SER A 149 -7.40 -8.30 -12.74
N ILE A 150 -6.41 -8.99 -12.17
CA ILE A 150 -5.30 -8.37 -11.45
C ILE A 150 -4.35 -7.79 -12.48
N ARG A 151 -4.08 -6.49 -12.35
CA ARG A 151 -3.22 -5.74 -13.27
C ARG A 151 -2.20 -4.92 -12.51
N ARG A 152 -1.13 -4.53 -13.18
CA ARG A 152 -0.23 -3.49 -12.67
C ARG A 152 -0.98 -2.17 -12.49
N ILE A 153 -0.79 -1.52 -11.33
CA ILE A 153 -1.45 -0.26 -10.95
C ILE A 153 -0.45 0.87 -11.03
N ASP A 154 -0.60 1.81 -11.96
CA ASP A 154 0.33 2.94 -12.05
C ASP A 154 0.09 4.01 -10.98
N ILE A 155 1.19 4.67 -10.60
CA ILE A 155 1.19 5.72 -9.58
C ILE A 155 0.95 7.07 -10.26
N ALA A 156 -0.04 7.79 -9.74
CA ALA A 156 -0.45 9.09 -10.26
C ALA A 156 0.76 10.02 -10.51
N SER A 157 0.74 10.71 -11.64
CA SER A 157 1.81 11.62 -12.07
C SER A 157 1.76 12.98 -11.37
N SER A 158 0.62 13.30 -10.74
CA SER A 158 0.38 14.57 -10.07
C SER A 158 -0.69 14.49 -8.97
N LEU A 159 -0.71 15.50 -8.11
CA LEU A 159 -1.63 15.62 -7.00
C LEU A 159 -3.07 15.86 -7.48
N VAL A 160 -4.00 15.06 -6.98
CA VAL A 160 -5.46 15.11 -7.23
C VAL A 160 -6.01 16.54 -7.27
N GLY A 161 -6.75 16.90 -8.33
CA GLY A 161 -7.48 18.16 -8.44
C GLY A 161 -8.61 18.32 -7.41
N THR A 162 -9.01 19.55 -7.07
CA THR A 162 -10.14 19.77 -6.13
C THR A 162 -11.53 19.49 -6.72
N SER A 163 -11.62 19.36 -8.05
CA SER A 163 -12.82 18.99 -8.79
C SER A 163 -12.73 17.58 -9.37
N GLU A 164 -11.63 16.86 -9.13
CA GLU A 164 -11.44 15.49 -9.60
C GLU A 164 -12.08 14.51 -8.63
N ALA A 165 -12.83 13.55 -9.18
CA ALA A 165 -13.34 12.42 -8.43
C ALA A 165 -12.21 11.45 -8.10
N ILE A 166 -12.15 11.04 -6.84
CA ILE A 166 -11.38 9.88 -6.38
C ILE A 166 -12.33 8.73 -6.05
N THR A 167 -11.86 7.50 -6.20
CA THR A 167 -12.50 6.29 -5.68
C THR A 167 -11.69 5.80 -4.48
N MET A 168 -12.35 5.66 -3.33
CA MET A 168 -11.75 5.23 -2.05
C MET A 168 -12.19 3.83 -1.71
N PHE A 169 -11.26 2.99 -1.25
CA PHE A 169 -11.51 1.62 -0.81
C PHE A 169 -11.16 1.42 0.67
N GLY A 170 -11.92 0.55 1.35
CA GLY A 170 -11.66 0.20 2.75
C GLY A 170 -12.40 -1.04 3.27
N THR A 171 -11.97 -1.62 4.40
CA THR A 171 -12.39 -2.98 4.87
C THR A 171 -12.89 -3.05 6.32
N GLY A 172 -13.96 -2.32 6.65
CA GLY A 172 -14.78 -2.77 7.78
C GLY A 172 -15.84 -1.83 8.31
N VAL A 173 -15.72 -1.32 9.57
CA VAL A 173 -16.80 -0.86 10.46
C VAL A 173 -17.91 -0.21 9.65
N VAL A 174 -18.90 -1.06 9.46
CA VAL A 174 -19.87 -0.96 8.40
C VAL A 174 -20.77 0.19 8.77
N ARG A 175 -21.11 1.05 7.80
CA ARG A 175 -22.08 2.12 8.00
C ARG A 175 -23.36 1.55 8.63
N GLU A 176 -23.63 1.90 9.88
CA GLU A 176 -24.90 1.58 10.52
C GLU A 176 -25.95 2.59 10.07
N VAL A 177 -27.13 2.06 9.75
CA VAL A 177 -28.28 2.82 9.29
C VAL A 177 -29.24 2.96 10.45
N ASN A 178 -29.58 4.19 10.83
CA ASN A 178 -30.53 4.46 11.90
C ASN A 178 -31.94 3.99 11.50
N ALA A 179 -32.36 2.83 11.99
CA ALA A 179 -33.69 2.28 11.70
C ALA A 179 -34.86 3.15 12.19
N ALA A 180 -34.63 4.07 13.13
CA ALA A 180 -35.65 5.03 13.56
C ALA A 180 -35.87 6.16 12.54
N GLU A 181 -34.88 6.45 11.68
CA GLU A 181 -34.94 7.45 10.61
C GLU A 181 -34.90 6.77 9.23
N PRO A 182 -36.00 6.15 8.78
CA PRO A 182 -36.00 5.35 7.57
C PRO A 182 -35.79 6.16 6.29
N SER A 183 -36.02 7.48 6.30
CA SER A 183 -35.91 8.32 5.08
C SER A 183 -34.47 8.71 4.76
N THR A 184 -33.58 8.76 5.76
CA THR A 184 -32.17 9.12 5.55
C THR A 184 -31.16 8.14 6.13
N GLY A 185 -31.58 7.25 7.02
CA GLY A 185 -30.69 6.35 7.75
C GLY A 185 -29.71 7.05 8.69
N GLN A 186 -29.87 8.35 8.93
CA GLN A 186 -28.87 9.15 9.63
C GLN A 186 -29.02 9.05 11.14
N HIS A 187 -27.88 8.97 11.82
CA HIS A 187 -27.79 9.18 13.25
C HIS A 187 -27.65 10.69 13.51
N TYR A 188 -28.28 11.15 14.58
CA TYR A 188 -28.21 12.54 15.05
C TYR A 188 -27.42 12.58 16.35
N PHE A 189 -26.63 13.63 16.55
CA PHE A 189 -25.70 13.72 17.67
C PHE A 189 -25.82 15.07 18.38
N ASP A 190 -25.69 15.05 19.72
CA ASP A 190 -25.52 16.27 20.52
C ASP A 190 -24.12 16.89 20.34
N SER A 191 -23.88 18.06 20.95
CA SER A 191 -22.60 18.75 20.89
C SER A 191 -21.44 17.97 21.55
N ALA A 192 -21.74 17.02 22.44
CA ALA A 192 -20.81 16.10 23.07
C ALA A 192 -20.64 14.77 22.30
N GLY A 193 -21.26 14.64 21.12
CA GLY A 193 -21.18 13.49 20.23
C GLY A 193 -21.91 12.24 20.71
N ASN A 194 -22.90 12.38 21.59
CA ASN A 194 -23.78 11.27 21.97
C ASN A 194 -24.94 11.15 20.97
N VAL A 195 -25.31 9.91 20.63
CA VAL A 195 -26.42 9.62 19.71
C VAL A 195 -27.77 9.99 20.35
N LEU A 196 -28.59 10.73 19.59
CA LEU A 196 -29.94 11.13 19.94
C LEU A 196 -30.95 10.11 19.40
N TYR A 197 -31.36 9.16 20.24
CA TYR A 197 -32.29 8.08 19.87
C TYR A 197 -33.76 8.54 19.71
N ASN A 198 -34.15 9.68 20.30
CA ASN A 198 -35.51 10.19 20.22
C ASN A 198 -35.67 11.17 19.05
N SER A 199 -36.63 10.91 18.17
CA SER A 199 -36.91 11.75 17.00
C SER A 199 -37.34 13.17 17.35
N SER A 200 -37.96 13.40 18.52
CA SER A 200 -38.28 14.75 18.98
C SER A 200 -37.04 15.58 19.32
N SER A 201 -35.87 14.97 19.48
CA SER A 201 -34.61 15.64 19.78
C SER A 201 -33.77 15.96 18.54
N TRP A 202 -34.03 15.34 17.38
CA TRP A 202 -33.25 15.54 16.15
C TRP A 202 -33.23 17.00 15.64
N PRO A 203 -34.30 17.81 15.74
CA PRO A 203 -34.24 19.23 15.37
C PRO A 203 -33.26 20.06 16.22
N SER A 204 -32.83 19.54 17.38
CA SER A 204 -31.81 20.15 18.26
C SER A 204 -30.42 19.52 18.12
N ALA A 205 -30.24 18.57 17.20
CA ALA A 205 -28.97 17.91 16.97
C ALA A 205 -27.91 18.91 16.50
N THR A 206 -26.69 18.80 17.03
CA THR A 206 -25.55 19.63 16.60
C THR A 206 -24.90 19.05 15.36
N TYR A 207 -24.91 17.71 15.23
CA TYR A 207 -24.38 17.00 14.07
C TYR A 207 -25.37 15.92 13.61
N ARG A 208 -25.22 15.49 12.36
CA ARG A 208 -25.84 14.29 11.82
C ARG A 208 -24.80 13.52 11.02
N GLY A 209 -25.03 12.23 10.79
CA GLY A 209 -24.02 11.33 10.25
C GLY A 209 -24.57 9.93 10.03
N PHE A 210 -23.67 8.96 9.89
CA PHE A 210 -24.00 7.55 10.02
C PHE A 210 -23.43 6.97 11.32
N GLY A 211 -24.04 5.89 11.77
CA GLY A 211 -23.52 5.10 12.88
C GLY A 211 -22.46 4.11 12.39
N TYR A 212 -21.98 3.30 13.32
CA TYR A 212 -20.99 2.27 13.04
C TYR A 212 -21.45 0.95 13.62
N GLY A 213 -21.60 -0.05 12.75
CA GLY A 213 -21.71 -1.42 13.19
C GLY A 213 -20.47 -1.74 14.02
N GLY A 214 -20.68 -2.35 15.19
CA GLY A 214 -19.58 -2.84 16.02
C GLY A 214 -18.62 -3.70 15.18
N PRO A 215 -17.32 -3.75 15.52
CA PRO A 215 -16.34 -4.44 14.71
C PRO A 215 -16.79 -5.89 14.47
N ALA A 216 -17.11 -6.20 13.21
CA ALA A 216 -17.48 -7.55 12.79
C ALA A 216 -16.38 -8.49 13.27
N SER A 217 -16.73 -9.30 14.27
CA SER A 217 -15.74 -9.86 15.20
C SER A 217 -15.07 -11.13 14.68
N VAL A 218 -15.56 -11.67 13.56
CA VAL A 218 -15.07 -12.88 12.93
C VAL A 218 -15.36 -12.83 11.43
N GLY A 219 -14.34 -13.06 10.59
CA GLY A 219 -14.47 -13.24 9.14
C GLY A 219 -13.74 -12.21 8.27
N PRO A 220 -13.36 -12.57 7.02
CA PRO A 220 -12.85 -11.62 6.04
C PRO A 220 -13.90 -10.56 5.76
N ARG A 221 -13.49 -9.30 5.72
CA ARG A 221 -14.40 -8.16 5.53
C ARG A 221 -14.47 -7.83 4.04
N PRO A 222 -15.67 -7.66 3.46
CA PRO A 222 -15.77 -7.22 2.08
C PRO A 222 -15.12 -5.85 1.93
N TRP A 223 -14.45 -5.62 0.79
CA TRP A 223 -14.03 -4.28 0.41
C TRP A 223 -15.26 -3.44 0.10
N HIS A 224 -15.33 -2.28 0.72
CA HIS A 224 -16.29 -1.24 0.40
C HIS A 224 -15.64 -0.21 -0.51
N TRP A 225 -16.43 0.44 -1.36
CA TRP A 225 -15.98 1.62 -2.07
C TRP A 225 -17.01 2.73 -2.17
N GLY A 226 -16.51 3.94 -2.31
CA GLY A 226 -17.27 5.12 -2.70
C GLY A 226 -16.35 6.17 -3.30
N THR A 227 -16.88 7.37 -3.51
CA THR A 227 -16.17 8.44 -4.22
C THR A 227 -16.08 9.72 -3.40
N ASN A 228 -15.07 10.57 -3.62
CA ASN A 228 -15.01 11.90 -3.01
C ASN A 228 -14.19 12.86 -3.90
N THR A 229 -13.94 14.09 -3.46
CA THR A 229 -13.02 15.05 -4.10
C THR A 229 -12.09 15.68 -3.07
N ARG A 230 -10.89 16.12 -3.51
CA ARG A 230 -9.94 16.81 -2.63
C ARG A 230 -10.49 18.18 -2.19
N VAL A 231 -10.45 18.49 -0.90
CA VAL A 231 -10.83 19.82 -0.42
C VAL A 231 -9.74 20.88 -0.59
N SER A 232 -10.15 22.11 -0.90
CA SER A 232 -9.29 23.31 -0.85
C SER A 232 -9.25 23.99 0.53
N SER A 233 -10.29 23.79 1.33
CA SER A 233 -10.43 24.33 2.68
C SER A 233 -10.07 23.26 3.70
N ILE A 234 -9.07 23.55 4.53
CA ILE A 234 -8.57 22.66 5.57
C ILE A 234 -8.66 23.33 6.95
N PRO A 235 -8.73 22.56 8.05
CA PRO A 235 -8.68 23.12 9.40
C PRO A 235 -7.37 23.91 9.65
N SER A 236 -7.47 25.01 10.40
CA SER A 236 -6.34 25.95 10.62
C SER A 236 -5.19 25.38 11.46
N ASN A 237 -5.41 24.26 12.14
CA ASN A 237 -4.41 23.52 12.91
C ASN A 237 -3.61 22.50 12.07
N ILE A 238 -3.93 22.32 10.78
CA ILE A 238 -3.24 21.40 9.88
C ILE A 238 -2.15 22.15 9.11
N VAL A 239 -0.93 21.60 9.10
CA VAL A 239 0.20 22.12 8.33
C VAL A 239 -0.05 21.92 6.85
N ARG A 240 0.20 22.93 6.02
CA ARG A 240 0.01 22.86 4.57
C ARG A 240 1.13 23.50 3.77
N SER A 241 1.37 22.96 2.58
CA SER A 241 2.22 23.55 1.55
C SER A 241 1.58 23.28 0.18
N GLY A 242 1.24 24.35 -0.55
CA GLY A 242 0.48 24.23 -1.79
C GLY A 242 -0.88 23.55 -1.57
N GLY A 243 -1.16 22.49 -2.33
CA GLY A 243 -2.35 21.66 -2.20
C GLY A 243 -2.21 20.48 -1.22
N ASN A 244 -1.03 20.27 -0.64
CA ASN A 244 -0.76 19.18 0.29
C ASN A 244 -0.79 19.63 1.75
N VAL A 245 -1.02 18.65 2.62
CA VAL A 245 -1.02 18.74 4.07
C VAL A 245 0.01 17.78 4.67
N LEU A 246 0.33 17.99 5.94
CA LEU A 246 1.05 17.01 6.75
C LEU A 246 0.07 16.16 7.57
N VAL A 247 0.19 14.85 7.44
CA VAL A 247 -0.55 13.84 8.21
C VAL A 247 0.22 13.60 9.52
N GLU A 248 -0.13 14.35 10.55
CA GLU A 248 0.41 14.23 11.91
C GLU A 248 -0.66 13.61 12.83
N ALA A 249 -0.71 12.28 12.93
CA ALA A 249 -1.65 11.57 13.80
C ALA A 249 -0.87 10.85 14.92
N GLY A 250 -1.30 11.01 16.18
CA GLY A 250 -0.54 10.58 17.35
C GLY A 250 -0.15 9.09 17.34
N GLY A 251 1.14 8.81 17.13
CA GLY A 251 1.71 7.46 17.03
C GLY A 251 1.98 6.99 15.59
N LEU A 252 1.49 7.69 14.58
CA LEU A 252 1.88 7.51 13.18
C LEU A 252 3.15 8.30 12.89
N LYS A 253 3.85 7.89 11.83
CA LYS A 253 4.95 8.65 11.24
C LYS A 253 4.41 9.81 10.41
N ASP A 254 5.15 10.92 10.38
CA ASP A 254 4.82 12.05 9.50
C ASP A 254 4.64 11.56 8.05
N THR A 255 3.58 11.98 7.37
CA THR A 255 3.36 11.63 5.95
C THR A 255 2.79 12.82 5.19
N VAL A 256 3.29 13.10 4.00
CA VAL A 256 2.76 14.15 3.12
C VAL A 256 1.52 13.62 2.40
N GLY A 257 0.44 14.40 2.40
CA GLY A 257 -0.85 13.94 1.93
C GLY A 257 -1.78 15.04 1.48
N PHE A 258 -3.03 14.66 1.23
CA PHE A 258 -4.15 15.55 0.98
C PHE A 258 -5.36 15.16 1.84
N MET A 259 -6.42 15.95 1.74
CA MET A 259 -7.65 15.74 2.51
C MET A 259 -8.85 15.66 1.59
N VAL A 260 -9.79 14.79 1.95
CA VAL A 260 -11.19 14.86 1.50
C VAL A 260 -12.11 15.13 2.69
N ARG A 261 -13.34 15.53 2.42
CA ARG A 261 -14.34 15.85 3.43
C ARG A 261 -15.66 15.15 3.09
N PHE A 262 -16.35 14.72 4.12
CA PHE A 262 -17.64 14.05 4.00
C PHE A 262 -18.72 14.99 4.52
N ASP A 263 -19.30 15.84 3.67
CA ASP A 263 -20.20 16.93 4.10
C ASP A 263 -21.62 16.89 3.52
N GLN A 264 -21.96 15.80 2.85
CA GLN A 264 -23.21 15.53 2.13
C GLN A 264 -23.34 16.14 0.74
N ASN A 265 -22.49 17.10 0.38
CA ASN A 265 -22.58 17.84 -0.88
C ASN A 265 -21.54 17.38 -1.92
N GLY A 266 -20.87 16.25 -1.65
CA GLY A 266 -19.94 15.60 -2.58
C GLY A 266 -20.64 14.77 -3.66
N LEU A 267 -19.96 13.71 -4.08
CA LEU A 267 -20.39 12.82 -5.18
C LEU A 267 -21.55 11.89 -4.79
N PRO A 268 -22.22 11.21 -5.75
CA PRO A 268 -23.38 10.35 -5.48
C PRO A 268 -23.13 9.23 -4.46
N ASP A 269 -21.90 8.72 -4.41
CA ASP A 269 -21.43 7.65 -3.52
C ASP A 269 -20.41 8.18 -2.49
N GLU A 270 -20.66 9.38 -1.96
CA GLU A 270 -19.71 10.13 -1.12
C GLU A 270 -19.08 9.25 -0.02
N ALA A 271 -17.75 9.12 -0.01
CA ALA A 271 -17.02 8.24 0.89
C ALA A 271 -16.27 9.00 1.99
N GLN A 272 -16.10 8.34 3.14
CA GLN A 272 -15.19 8.76 4.19
C GLN A 272 -14.48 7.54 4.76
N GLY A 273 -13.17 7.64 4.98
CA GLY A 273 -12.48 6.70 5.87
C GLY A 273 -13.09 6.74 7.28
N ALA A 274 -13.04 5.61 7.95
CA ALA A 274 -13.30 5.44 9.37
C ALA A 274 -12.13 4.64 10.00
N GLY A 275 -12.26 4.18 11.24
CA GLY A 275 -11.17 3.54 11.97
C GLY A 275 -10.57 2.37 11.18
N GLY A 276 -9.26 2.43 10.91
CA GLY A 276 -8.42 1.40 10.27
C GLY A 276 -8.74 1.06 8.81
N ASP A 277 -9.36 1.97 8.08
CA ASP A 277 -9.14 2.03 6.63
C ASP A 277 -7.70 2.41 6.25
N SER A 278 -6.85 2.64 7.24
CA SER A 278 -5.38 2.72 7.13
C SER A 278 -4.83 1.76 6.08
N GLY A 279 -4.14 2.28 5.06
CA GLY A 279 -3.61 1.50 3.93
C GLY A 279 -4.62 1.22 2.80
N GLY A 280 -5.91 1.47 3.00
CA GLY A 280 -6.95 1.36 1.98
C GLY A 280 -6.71 2.32 0.80
N PRO A 281 -6.62 1.82 -0.44
CA PRO A 281 -6.16 2.62 -1.57
C PRO A 281 -7.18 3.64 -2.05
N VAL A 282 -6.65 4.71 -2.63
CA VAL A 282 -7.39 5.82 -3.20
C VAL A 282 -6.92 6.03 -4.63
N PHE A 283 -7.83 5.89 -5.59
CA PHE A 283 -7.56 5.99 -7.02
C PHE A 283 -8.17 7.24 -7.63
N ARG A 284 -7.64 7.68 -8.77
CA ARG A 284 -8.29 8.67 -9.66
C ARG A 284 -8.03 8.31 -11.12
N LYS A 285 -8.70 9.01 -12.05
CA LYS A 285 -8.37 8.91 -13.47
C LYS A 285 -7.28 9.89 -13.92
N GLU A 286 -6.42 9.43 -14.83
CA GLU A 286 -5.54 10.23 -15.68
C GLU A 286 -5.89 9.95 -17.15
N GLY A 287 -6.77 10.77 -17.72
CA GLY A 287 -7.44 10.43 -18.98
C GLY A 287 -8.46 9.32 -18.73
N ASP A 288 -8.35 8.22 -19.47
CA ASP A 288 -9.22 7.05 -19.31
C ASP A 288 -8.67 6.02 -18.28
N GLU A 289 -7.37 6.10 -17.97
CA GLU A 289 -6.66 5.15 -17.11
C GLU A 289 -6.83 5.45 -15.61
N TRP A 290 -6.89 4.39 -14.81
CA TRP A 290 -6.93 4.49 -13.36
C TRP A 290 -5.53 4.43 -12.75
N VAL A 291 -5.23 5.38 -11.88
CA VAL A 291 -3.95 5.49 -11.17
C VAL A 291 -4.16 5.57 -9.66
N LEU A 292 -3.21 5.02 -8.89
CA LEU A 292 -3.18 5.18 -7.44
C LEU A 292 -2.74 6.60 -7.07
N ALA A 293 -3.63 7.32 -6.39
CA ALA A 293 -3.41 8.67 -5.90
C ALA A 293 -2.93 8.71 -4.45
N GLY A 294 -3.32 7.73 -3.63
CA GLY A 294 -2.96 7.69 -2.21
C GLY A 294 -3.40 6.45 -1.46
N LEU A 295 -3.07 6.38 -0.17
CA LEU A 295 -3.67 5.47 0.80
C LEU A 295 -4.38 6.28 1.90
N THR A 296 -5.50 5.77 2.42
CA THR A 296 -6.12 6.33 3.64
C THR A 296 -5.21 6.11 4.85
N HIS A 297 -5.08 7.10 5.75
CA HIS A 297 -4.30 6.97 7.01
C HIS A 297 -5.12 7.27 8.26
N ALA A 298 -5.90 8.35 8.26
CA ALA A 298 -6.52 8.85 9.48
C ALA A 298 -7.79 9.66 9.21
N VAL A 299 -8.59 9.84 10.26
CA VAL A 299 -9.83 10.63 10.22
C VAL A 299 -9.75 11.74 11.25
N ILE A 300 -9.94 12.98 10.79
CA ILE A 300 -10.14 14.12 11.68
C ILE A 300 -11.64 14.24 11.93
N ALA A 301 -12.05 13.78 13.11
CA ALA A 301 -13.42 13.95 13.59
C ALA A 301 -13.74 15.42 13.89
N LEU A 302 -14.98 15.82 13.65
CA LEU A 302 -15.46 17.16 14.02
C LEU A 302 -15.22 17.49 15.49
N ASN A 303 -14.70 18.70 15.73
CA ASN A 303 -14.41 19.25 17.06
C ASN A 303 -13.56 18.33 17.96
N GLY A 304 -12.73 17.47 17.37
CA GLY A 304 -11.84 16.54 18.09
C GLY A 304 -12.56 15.36 18.75
N ASN A 305 -13.85 15.14 18.47
CA ASN A 305 -14.66 14.14 19.15
C ASN A 305 -14.65 12.79 18.41
N ASN A 306 -13.89 11.83 18.92
CA ASN A 306 -13.75 10.49 18.33
C ASN A 306 -15.05 9.66 18.25
N LYS A 307 -16.16 10.08 18.89
CA LYS A 307 -17.48 9.47 18.67
C LYS A 307 -18.13 9.91 17.35
N LEU A 308 -17.67 11.02 16.77
CA LEU A 308 -18.22 11.65 15.56
C LEU A 308 -17.45 11.29 14.29
N LEU A 309 -16.73 10.15 14.28
CA LEU A 309 -15.99 9.72 13.09
C LEU A 309 -16.92 9.60 11.85
N GLY A 310 -18.21 9.29 12.03
CA GLY A 310 -19.19 9.18 10.93
C GLY A 310 -20.09 10.40 10.72
N ALA A 311 -19.78 11.53 11.38
CA ALA A 311 -20.55 12.77 11.27
C ALA A 311 -20.15 13.60 10.05
N PHE A 312 -21.14 14.19 9.38
CA PHE A 312 -20.88 15.03 8.22
C PHE A 312 -20.16 16.32 8.61
N GLY A 313 -19.06 16.60 7.92
CA GLY A 313 -18.12 17.69 8.13
C GLY A 313 -16.73 17.21 8.52
N SER A 314 -16.58 15.93 8.91
CA SER A 314 -15.30 15.26 9.18
C SER A 314 -14.45 15.10 7.91
N TYR A 315 -13.15 14.89 8.10
CA TYR A 315 -12.16 14.78 7.03
C TYR A 315 -11.41 13.44 7.08
N THR A 316 -11.05 12.92 5.91
CA THR A 316 -10.09 11.82 5.78
C THR A 316 -8.75 12.36 5.29
N LEU A 317 -7.68 11.97 5.98
CA LEU A 317 -6.28 12.20 5.61
C LEU A 317 -5.80 11.03 4.76
N ILE A 318 -5.30 11.35 3.56
CA ILE A 318 -4.85 10.41 2.54
C ILE A 318 -3.42 10.78 2.16
N SER A 319 -2.49 9.82 2.06
CA SER A 319 -1.13 10.08 1.58
C SER A 319 -1.13 10.46 0.11
N ASP A 320 -0.19 11.31 -0.31
CA ASP A 320 -0.06 11.72 -1.69
C ASP A 320 1.05 10.90 -2.36
N VAL A 321 0.74 9.68 -2.85
CA VAL A 321 1.78 8.85 -3.50
C VAL A 321 2.24 9.41 -4.85
N SER A 322 1.55 10.42 -5.38
CA SER A 322 2.00 11.18 -6.56
C SER A 322 3.15 12.15 -6.25
N GLN A 323 3.34 12.48 -4.96
CA GLN A 323 4.42 13.35 -4.52
C GLN A 323 5.75 12.72 -4.93
N THR A 324 6.57 13.47 -5.69
CA THR A 324 7.77 12.98 -6.39
C THR A 324 8.69 12.13 -5.51
N HIS A 325 8.87 12.51 -4.25
CA HIS A 325 9.73 11.79 -3.29
C HIS A 325 9.21 10.38 -3.00
N TYR A 326 7.89 10.18 -2.85
CA TYR A 326 7.32 8.82 -2.69
C TYR A 326 7.20 8.10 -4.04
N ARG A 327 6.75 8.80 -5.08
CA ARG A 327 6.54 8.24 -6.42
C ARG A 327 7.82 7.62 -6.96
N ASP A 328 8.94 8.33 -6.88
CA ASP A 328 10.23 7.87 -7.39
C ASP A 328 10.77 6.67 -6.58
N GLN A 329 10.48 6.60 -5.27
CA GLN A 329 10.80 5.43 -4.45
C GLN A 329 9.97 4.20 -4.85
N ILE A 330 8.66 4.36 -5.11
CA ILE A 330 7.77 3.25 -5.52
C ILE A 330 8.13 2.75 -6.93
N VAL A 331 8.33 3.67 -7.88
CA VAL A 331 8.75 3.33 -9.25
C VAL A 331 10.16 2.73 -9.27
N GLY A 332 11.08 3.26 -8.46
CA GLY A 332 12.42 2.69 -8.30
C GLY A 332 12.40 1.28 -7.68
N ALA A 333 11.53 1.04 -6.69
CA ALA A 333 11.36 -0.26 -6.08
C ALA A 333 10.86 -1.33 -7.06
N ARG A 334 10.07 -0.97 -8.09
CA ARG A 334 9.69 -1.91 -9.14
C ARG A 334 10.91 -2.47 -9.87
N GLY A 335 11.77 -1.59 -10.39
CA GLY A 335 12.92 -1.95 -11.24
C GLY A 335 14.14 -2.56 -10.52
N VAL A 336 14.09 -2.72 -9.19
CA VAL A 336 15.13 -3.40 -8.41
C VAL A 336 14.51 -4.65 -7.77
N TYR A 337 14.65 -5.80 -8.43
CA TYR A 337 14.05 -7.07 -8.00
C TYR A 337 14.72 -7.59 -6.72
N SER A 338 15.97 -8.03 -6.83
CA SER A 338 16.87 -8.27 -5.70
C SER A 338 18.34 -8.18 -6.15
N LYS A 339 19.25 -8.87 -5.46
CA LYS A 339 20.65 -9.06 -5.85
C LYS A 339 20.74 -10.00 -7.05
N MET A 340 21.76 -9.83 -7.90
CA MET A 340 22.04 -10.78 -8.99
C MET A 340 22.17 -12.21 -8.42
N GLY A 341 21.38 -13.15 -8.94
CA GLY A 341 21.34 -14.55 -8.49
C GLY A 341 20.42 -14.85 -7.30
N ASP A 342 19.65 -13.88 -6.81
CA ASP A 342 18.59 -14.05 -5.81
C ASP A 342 17.24 -14.05 -6.55
N LEU A 343 16.65 -15.24 -6.70
CA LEU A 343 15.46 -15.53 -7.51
C LEU A 343 14.19 -15.65 -6.68
N ASP A 344 14.27 -16.06 -5.41
CA ASP A 344 13.11 -16.03 -4.49
C ASP A 344 12.90 -14.66 -3.81
N LEU A 345 13.86 -13.74 -4.00
CA LEU A 345 13.90 -12.36 -3.54
C LEU A 345 14.06 -12.22 -2.01
N ASP A 346 14.48 -13.26 -1.28
CA ASP A 346 14.62 -13.24 0.20
C ASP A 346 15.79 -12.36 0.70
N GLY A 347 16.63 -11.89 -0.23
CA GLY A 347 17.82 -11.10 0.05
C GLY A 347 19.10 -11.93 0.17
N SER A 348 19.05 -13.24 -0.04
CA SER A 348 20.18 -14.18 0.05
C SER A 348 20.39 -14.87 -1.29
N ILE A 349 21.65 -15.00 -1.72
CA ILE A 349 21.98 -15.81 -2.90
C ILE A 349 22.35 -17.19 -2.39
N THR A 350 21.50 -18.19 -2.66
CA THR A 350 21.61 -19.54 -2.13
C THR A 350 21.61 -20.59 -3.25
N GLY A 351 22.41 -21.64 -3.09
CA GLY A 351 22.60 -22.58 -4.19
C GLY A 351 23.51 -23.72 -3.80
N SER A 352 23.01 -24.94 -3.88
CA SER A 352 23.82 -26.14 -3.68
C SER A 352 23.25 -27.31 -4.45
N ILE A 353 24.05 -28.38 -4.58
CA ILE A 353 23.63 -29.62 -5.22
C ILE A 353 23.74 -30.74 -4.18
N VAL A 354 22.60 -31.17 -3.66
CA VAL A 354 22.49 -32.20 -2.62
C VAL A 354 21.86 -33.44 -3.22
N ASN A 355 22.59 -34.54 -3.24
CA ASN A 355 22.13 -35.83 -3.80
C ASN A 355 21.61 -35.75 -5.25
N GLY A 356 22.16 -34.84 -6.05
CA GLY A 356 21.73 -34.63 -7.45
C GLY A 356 20.49 -33.76 -7.61
N VAL A 357 20.07 -33.04 -6.57
CA VAL A 357 18.98 -32.05 -6.61
C VAL A 357 19.56 -30.66 -6.31
N ALA A 358 19.18 -29.66 -7.09
CA ALA A 358 19.53 -28.27 -6.84
C ALA A 358 18.63 -27.67 -5.74
N THR A 359 19.17 -26.76 -4.93
CA THR A 359 18.46 -26.15 -3.79
C THR A 359 18.56 -24.63 -3.82
N GLY A 360 17.57 -23.92 -3.26
CA GLY A 360 17.56 -22.46 -3.22
C GLY A 360 17.38 -21.85 -4.61
N ASP A 361 17.98 -20.71 -4.85
CA ASP A 361 17.93 -19.98 -6.13
C ASP A 361 18.46 -20.81 -7.31
N LEU A 362 19.51 -21.61 -7.08
CA LEU A 362 19.99 -22.58 -8.08
C LEU A 362 18.92 -23.61 -8.44
N GLY A 363 18.07 -24.01 -7.48
CA GLY A 363 16.92 -24.89 -7.74
C GLY A 363 15.92 -24.23 -8.68
N ILE A 364 15.55 -22.98 -8.38
CA ILE A 364 14.60 -22.19 -9.18
C ILE A 364 15.08 -22.02 -10.62
N LEU A 365 16.37 -21.69 -10.84
CA LEU A 365 16.95 -21.58 -12.18
C LEU A 365 16.94 -22.92 -12.94
N VAL A 366 17.20 -24.02 -12.24
CA VAL A 366 17.19 -25.37 -12.84
C VAL A 366 15.76 -25.77 -13.22
N ASP A 367 14.80 -25.60 -12.32
CA ASP A 367 13.39 -25.99 -12.52
C ASP A 367 12.68 -25.19 -13.63
N ASN A 368 13.21 -24.01 -13.98
CA ASN A 368 12.73 -23.15 -15.06
C ASN A 368 13.68 -23.13 -16.28
N TRP A 369 14.56 -24.11 -16.42
CA TRP A 369 15.52 -24.14 -17.54
C TRP A 369 14.83 -24.17 -18.92
N LEU A 370 15.27 -23.29 -19.83
CA LEU A 370 14.62 -22.98 -21.12
C LEU A 370 13.21 -22.40 -21.01
N TYR A 371 12.83 -21.85 -19.85
CA TYR A 371 11.67 -20.95 -19.77
C TYR A 371 11.86 -19.76 -20.72
N GLN A 372 10.75 -19.27 -21.29
CA GLN A 372 10.71 -18.12 -22.18
C GLN A 372 9.61 -17.16 -21.74
N SER A 373 9.97 -15.88 -21.61
CA SER A 373 9.05 -14.77 -21.33
C SER A 373 8.89 -13.88 -22.57
N GLY A 374 7.73 -13.26 -22.71
CA GLY A 374 7.52 -12.17 -23.67
C GLY A 374 8.05 -10.82 -23.17
N GLU A 375 8.22 -10.68 -21.86
CA GLU A 375 8.61 -9.44 -21.17
C GLU A 375 9.74 -9.73 -20.17
N ALA A 376 10.71 -8.82 -20.11
CA ALA A 376 11.80 -8.87 -19.14
C ALA A 376 11.41 -8.09 -17.89
N ASP A 377 10.94 -8.81 -16.87
CA ASP A 377 10.31 -8.25 -15.68
C ASP A 377 10.70 -9.04 -14.42
N VAL A 378 9.98 -8.83 -13.31
CA VAL A 378 10.24 -9.59 -12.08
C VAL A 378 9.81 -11.06 -12.20
N HIS A 379 8.85 -11.38 -13.08
CA HIS A 379 8.35 -12.73 -13.28
C HIS A 379 9.32 -13.57 -14.12
N SER A 380 9.94 -12.98 -15.15
CA SER A 380 11.06 -13.62 -15.87
C SER A 380 12.27 -13.79 -14.94
N TRP A 381 12.61 -12.76 -14.16
CA TRP A 381 13.66 -12.83 -13.15
C TRP A 381 13.44 -13.96 -12.14
N MET A 382 12.25 -14.07 -11.53
CA MET A 382 11.90 -15.15 -10.60
C MET A 382 11.91 -16.55 -11.24
N ARG A 383 11.99 -16.65 -12.57
CA ARG A 383 12.19 -17.89 -13.32
C ARG A 383 13.64 -18.10 -13.78
N GLY A 384 14.56 -17.20 -13.43
CA GLY A 384 15.98 -17.34 -13.71
C GLY A 384 16.46 -16.64 -14.98
N ASP A 385 15.65 -15.82 -15.64
CA ASP A 385 16.12 -14.83 -16.63
C ASP A 385 16.83 -13.68 -15.89
N LEU A 386 18.10 -13.92 -15.56
CA LEU A 386 18.98 -13.02 -14.82
C LEU A 386 19.60 -11.95 -15.72
N ASN A 387 19.71 -12.23 -17.02
CA ASN A 387 20.29 -11.32 -18.00
C ASN A 387 19.24 -10.36 -18.63
N GLN A 388 17.94 -10.61 -18.43
CA GLN A 388 16.80 -9.85 -18.93
C GLN A 388 16.64 -9.90 -20.47
N ASP A 389 16.97 -11.02 -21.12
CA ASP A 389 16.76 -11.28 -22.54
C ASP A 389 15.45 -12.05 -22.85
N GLY A 390 14.72 -12.46 -21.81
CA GLY A 390 13.46 -13.17 -21.91
C GLY A 390 13.62 -14.68 -21.99
N GLN A 391 14.80 -15.25 -21.76
CA GLN A 391 15.03 -16.69 -21.69
C GLN A 391 15.79 -17.06 -20.41
N THR A 392 15.63 -18.31 -19.96
CA THR A 392 16.41 -18.87 -18.85
C THR A 392 17.41 -19.88 -19.40
N ASP A 393 18.65 -19.45 -19.62
CA ASP A 393 19.64 -20.18 -20.42
C ASP A 393 21.06 -20.23 -19.82
N LEU A 394 22.05 -20.62 -20.64
CA LEU A 394 23.44 -20.76 -20.23
C LEU A 394 24.08 -19.44 -19.77
N LEU A 395 23.65 -18.29 -20.28
CA LEU A 395 24.11 -16.97 -19.84
C LEU A 395 23.63 -16.68 -18.42
N ASP A 396 22.39 -17.03 -18.08
CA ASP A 396 21.86 -16.88 -16.73
C ASP A 396 22.53 -17.82 -15.75
N PHE A 397 22.79 -19.08 -16.15
CA PHE A 397 23.59 -19.98 -15.32
C PHE A 397 24.99 -19.42 -15.05
N VAL A 398 25.62 -18.71 -16.00
CA VAL A 398 26.90 -18.04 -15.77
C VAL A 398 26.77 -16.93 -14.72
N LEU A 399 25.72 -16.10 -14.79
CA LEU A 399 25.43 -15.05 -13.80
C LEU A 399 25.14 -15.63 -12.40
N MET A 400 24.26 -16.64 -12.32
CA MET A 400 23.96 -17.38 -11.09
C MET A 400 25.22 -18.01 -10.48
N ARG A 401 26.06 -18.62 -11.31
CA ARG A 401 27.32 -19.23 -10.86
C ARG A 401 28.30 -18.19 -10.33
N GLU A 402 28.37 -17.00 -10.95
CA GLU A 402 29.18 -15.89 -10.44
C GLU A 402 28.64 -15.36 -9.10
N ALA A 403 27.32 -15.19 -8.99
CA ALA A 403 26.64 -14.80 -7.76
C ALA A 403 26.89 -15.78 -6.60
N LEU A 404 26.90 -17.08 -6.88
CA LEU A 404 27.27 -18.16 -5.95
C LEU A 404 28.80 -18.31 -5.72
N GLY A 405 29.60 -17.31 -6.09
CA GLY A 405 31.05 -17.29 -5.87
C GLY A 405 31.84 -18.33 -6.67
N GLY A 406 31.28 -18.83 -7.78
CA GLY A 406 31.89 -19.86 -8.63
C GLY A 406 31.87 -21.27 -8.05
N SER A 407 31.18 -21.50 -6.93
CA SER A 407 31.14 -22.75 -6.16
C SER A 407 30.55 -23.95 -6.92
N ILE A 408 29.60 -23.69 -7.83
CA ILE A 408 28.99 -24.72 -8.67
C ILE A 408 29.87 -25.01 -9.89
N SER A 409 30.17 -26.29 -10.14
CA SER A 409 30.91 -26.70 -11.34
C SER A 409 29.96 -26.81 -12.54
N SER A 410 30.39 -26.35 -13.72
CA SER A 410 29.62 -26.48 -14.97
C SER A 410 29.29 -27.94 -15.30
N SER A 411 30.15 -28.89 -14.92
CA SER A 411 29.88 -30.34 -15.05
C SER A 411 28.76 -30.83 -14.14
N SER A 412 28.64 -30.31 -12.92
CA SER A 412 27.55 -30.66 -12.00
C SER A 412 26.22 -30.07 -12.45
N PHE A 413 26.25 -28.84 -12.98
CA PHE A 413 25.06 -28.22 -13.58
C PHE A 413 24.60 -28.94 -14.86
N ALA A 414 25.54 -29.29 -15.75
CA ALA A 414 25.21 -30.08 -16.94
C ALA A 414 24.57 -31.45 -16.60
N GLN A 415 24.96 -32.07 -15.47
CA GLN A 415 24.32 -33.29 -14.97
C GLN A 415 22.89 -33.06 -14.45
N LEU A 416 22.61 -31.92 -13.81
CA LEU A 416 21.26 -31.54 -13.38
C LEU A 416 20.34 -31.31 -14.59
N ILE A 417 20.77 -30.48 -15.53
CA ILE A 417 19.97 -30.16 -16.73
C ILE A 417 19.76 -31.41 -17.60
N ALA A 418 20.77 -32.28 -17.73
CA ALA A 418 20.61 -33.56 -18.44
C ALA A 418 19.68 -34.57 -17.72
N ALA A 419 19.35 -34.33 -16.45
CA ALA A 419 18.36 -35.13 -15.71
C ALA A 419 16.93 -34.55 -15.80
N GLN A 420 16.78 -33.23 -15.96
CA GLN A 420 15.48 -32.60 -16.17
C GLN A 420 15.03 -32.58 -17.64
N SER A 421 15.94 -32.33 -18.58
CA SER A 421 15.62 -32.41 -20.00
C SER A 421 15.27 -33.85 -20.38
N VAL A 422 13.99 -34.08 -20.68
CA VAL A 422 13.50 -35.34 -21.24
C VAL A 422 14.39 -35.69 -22.44
N PRO A 423 15.08 -36.85 -22.47
CA PRO A 423 16.13 -37.07 -23.46
C PRO A 423 15.60 -37.17 -24.89
N GLU A 424 15.58 -36.05 -25.61
CA GLU A 424 15.68 -36.08 -27.07
C GLU A 424 17.12 -36.53 -27.43
N PRO A 425 17.32 -37.71 -28.06
CA PRO A 425 18.64 -38.32 -28.16
C PRO A 425 19.72 -37.50 -28.89
N GLY A 426 19.35 -36.43 -29.61
CA GLY A 426 20.27 -35.52 -30.29
C GLY A 426 20.91 -34.46 -29.38
N ALA A 427 20.20 -33.97 -28.35
CA ALA A 427 20.63 -32.79 -27.59
C ALA A 427 21.90 -33.03 -26.75
N VAL A 428 21.97 -34.20 -26.09
CA VAL A 428 23.13 -34.62 -25.27
C VAL A 428 24.42 -34.66 -26.09
N LEU A 429 24.34 -35.06 -27.36
CA LEU A 429 25.49 -35.14 -28.26
C LEU A 429 26.03 -33.75 -28.62
N LEU A 430 25.16 -32.76 -28.84
CA LEU A 430 25.57 -31.39 -29.15
C LEU A 430 26.22 -30.69 -27.94
N ALA A 431 25.62 -30.82 -26.75
CA ALA A 431 26.14 -30.19 -25.53
C ALA A 431 27.56 -30.71 -25.18
N ALA A 432 27.80 -32.01 -25.33
CA ALA A 432 29.11 -32.60 -25.14
C ALA A 432 30.18 -32.07 -26.13
N LEU A 433 29.78 -31.82 -27.38
CA LEU A 433 30.67 -31.26 -28.41
C LEU A 433 31.00 -29.78 -28.15
N ALA A 434 30.01 -28.97 -27.73
CA ALA A 434 30.22 -27.56 -27.42
C ALA A 434 31.18 -27.36 -26.23
N LEU A 435 30.99 -28.12 -25.14
CA LEU A 435 31.88 -28.08 -23.98
C LEU A 435 33.29 -28.60 -24.29
N GLY A 436 33.43 -29.55 -25.23
CA GLY A 436 34.74 -30.01 -25.72
C GLY A 436 35.49 -28.95 -26.53
N ALA A 437 34.79 -28.13 -27.31
CA ALA A 437 35.39 -27.07 -28.13
C ALA A 437 35.80 -25.83 -27.31
N ALA A 438 35.14 -25.57 -26.18
CA ALA A 438 35.40 -24.40 -25.34
C ALA A 438 36.66 -24.50 -24.45
N MET A 439 37.32 -25.66 -24.37
CA MET A 439 38.56 -25.81 -23.60
C MET A 439 39.76 -25.19 -24.34
N PRO A 440 40.42 -24.14 -23.82
CA PRO A 440 41.59 -23.56 -24.46
C PRO A 440 42.73 -24.57 -24.47
N GLY A 441 43.11 -25.02 -25.67
CA GLY A 441 44.16 -26.01 -25.88
C GLY A 441 45.48 -25.59 -25.23
N ARG A 442 45.82 -26.24 -24.11
CA ARG A 442 47.03 -25.99 -23.32
C ARG A 442 48.26 -26.47 -24.10
N ARG A 443 48.75 -25.63 -25.02
CA ARG A 443 50.02 -25.86 -25.75
C ARG A 443 51.14 -26.00 -24.73
N ARG A 444 51.89 -27.11 -24.83
CA ARG A 444 53.16 -27.34 -24.14
C ARG A 444 54.30 -26.72 -24.96
#